data_AF-A0A7V7QK31-F1
#
_entry.id   AF-A0A7V7QK31-F1
#
_cell.length_a   1.000
_cell.length_b   1.000
_cell.length_c   1.000
_cell.angle_alpha   90.00
_cell.angle_beta   90.00
_cell.angle_gamma   90.00
#
_symmetry.space_group_name_H-M   'P 1'
#
loop_
_entity.id
_entity.type
_entity.pdbx_description
1 polymer ?
#
loop_
_entity_poly.entity_id
_entity_poly.type
_entity_poly.pdbx_seq_one_letter_code
_entity_poly.pdbx_strand_id
1 'polypeptide(L)'
;MKKTSIVTLAFVVISLLTACYNNNLPEIEYNSDGSFDYNGKTYIFLGSSTSLEKGKQLAYMKDESGIITQVREIKNYSTGQWLLTISKTLMGDWALFGEENIEYIPYKFTKGNIKEYKQTFTFKDKEFQLFSTAPSNLEVQSKIGDVTIAQEKNSIFTIEGYNEEQWLILTKNKKKYYLYKELNVDEIPIEFYKYAWFEENEGIQEE
;
A
#
# COMPACT_ATOMS: atom_id res chain seq x y z
N MET A 1 -36.88 -51.61 -31.52
CA MET A 1 -36.74 -50.65 -30.40
C MET A 1 -35.35 -50.04 -30.47
N LYS A 2 -35.24 -48.77 -30.86
CA LYS A 2 -33.96 -48.06 -31.05
C LYS A 2 -33.50 -47.49 -29.70
N LYS A 3 -32.46 -48.10 -29.12
CA LYS A 3 -31.68 -47.52 -28.03
C LYS A 3 -30.50 -46.78 -28.66
N THR A 4 -30.68 -45.50 -28.95
CA THR A 4 -29.58 -44.63 -29.34
C THR A 4 -30.03 -43.21 -29.07
N SER A 5 -29.10 -42.36 -28.61
CA SER A 5 -29.27 -40.91 -28.43
C SER A 5 -29.71 -40.42 -27.04
N ILE A 6 -29.08 -40.92 -25.96
CA ILE A 6 -28.99 -40.16 -24.69
C ILE A 6 -27.53 -39.82 -24.34
N VAL A 7 -26.56 -40.64 -24.78
CA VAL A 7 -25.13 -40.40 -24.47
C VAL A 7 -24.55 -39.20 -25.23
N THR A 8 -25.03 -38.90 -26.43
CA THR A 8 -24.51 -37.79 -27.25
C THR A 8 -24.93 -36.41 -26.72
N LEU A 9 -26.07 -36.31 -26.02
CA LEU A 9 -26.56 -35.02 -25.51
C LEU A 9 -25.83 -34.58 -24.23
N ALA A 10 -25.41 -35.53 -23.39
CA ALA A 10 -24.63 -35.24 -22.19
C ALA A 10 -23.20 -34.75 -22.50
N PHE A 11 -22.59 -35.23 -23.60
CA PHE A 11 -21.23 -34.86 -23.99
C PHE A 11 -21.14 -33.44 -24.58
N VAL A 12 -22.19 -32.97 -25.25
CA VAL A 12 -22.28 -31.60 -25.81
C VAL A 12 -22.50 -30.57 -24.70
N VAL A 13 -23.25 -30.89 -23.64
CA VAL A 13 -23.45 -29.98 -22.50
C VAL A 13 -22.18 -29.82 -21.66
N ILE A 14 -21.39 -30.88 -21.49
CA ILE A 14 -20.12 -30.81 -20.73
C ILE A 14 -19.04 -30.02 -21.50
N SER A 15 -19.02 -30.10 -22.84
CA SER A 15 -18.06 -29.35 -23.67
C SER A 15 -18.44 -27.87 -23.86
N LEU A 16 -19.72 -27.50 -23.74
CA LEU A 16 -20.16 -26.10 -23.67
C LEU A 16 -19.94 -25.47 -22.29
N LEU A 17 -19.87 -26.26 -21.21
CA LEU A 17 -19.58 -25.76 -19.86
C LEU A 17 -18.09 -25.52 -19.62
N THR A 18 -17.18 -26.20 -20.33
CA THR A 18 -15.74 -25.93 -20.28
C THR A 18 -15.30 -24.77 -21.18
N ALA A 19 -16.04 -24.47 -22.25
CA ALA A 19 -15.76 -23.34 -23.14
C ALA A 19 -16.12 -21.97 -22.52
N CYS A 20 -16.93 -21.94 -21.46
CA CYS A 20 -17.29 -20.70 -20.75
C CYS A 20 -16.32 -20.31 -19.62
N TYR A 21 -15.25 -21.09 -19.41
CA TYR A 21 -14.20 -20.79 -18.42
C TYR A 21 -12.85 -20.44 -19.07
N ASN A 22 -12.85 -19.98 -20.32
CA ASN A 22 -11.72 -19.23 -20.84
C ASN A 22 -11.78 -17.83 -20.22
N ASN A 23 -11.14 -17.66 -19.06
CA ASN A 23 -10.84 -16.34 -18.53
C ASN A 23 -9.88 -15.66 -19.52
N ASN A 24 -10.42 -15.00 -20.56
CA ASN A 24 -9.69 -14.11 -21.47
C ASN A 24 -9.23 -12.85 -20.72
N LEU A 25 -8.54 -13.03 -19.59
CA LEU A 25 -7.91 -11.94 -18.87
C LEU A 25 -6.59 -11.62 -19.57
N PRO A 26 -6.26 -10.32 -19.72
CA PRO A 26 -5.00 -9.92 -20.34
C PRO A 26 -3.80 -10.42 -19.54
N GLU A 27 -2.70 -10.68 -20.24
CA GLU A 27 -1.38 -10.81 -19.66
C GLU A 27 -0.72 -9.43 -19.65
N ILE A 28 -0.12 -9.05 -18.52
CA ILE A 28 0.64 -7.81 -18.35
C ILE A 28 2.07 -8.13 -17.93
N GLU A 29 3.01 -7.28 -18.33
CA GLU A 29 4.44 -7.43 -18.07
C GLU A 29 4.94 -6.36 -17.09
N TYR A 30 6.02 -6.66 -16.37
CA TYR A 30 6.75 -5.63 -15.61
C TYR A 30 7.59 -4.76 -16.54
N ASN A 31 7.59 -3.47 -16.28
CA ASN A 31 8.58 -2.54 -16.77
C ASN A 31 9.90 -2.74 -16.01
N SER A 32 11.02 -2.33 -16.62
CA SER A 32 12.36 -2.49 -16.04
C SER A 32 12.58 -1.74 -14.73
N ASP A 33 11.72 -0.76 -14.43
CA ASP A 33 11.73 0.02 -13.19
C ASP A 33 10.86 -0.60 -12.09
N GLY A 34 10.28 -1.78 -12.33
CA GLY A 34 9.39 -2.47 -11.40
C GLY A 34 7.94 -1.96 -11.40
N SER A 35 7.58 -1.06 -12.32
CA SER A 35 6.19 -0.66 -12.58
C SER A 35 5.50 -1.61 -13.58
N PHE A 36 4.21 -1.41 -13.85
CA PHE A 36 3.52 -2.05 -14.97
C PHE A 36 2.37 -1.17 -15.47
N ASP A 37 1.98 -1.36 -16.74
CA ASP A 37 0.87 -0.65 -17.35
C ASP A 37 -0.40 -1.51 -17.42
N TYR A 38 -1.54 -0.93 -17.01
CA TYR A 38 -2.85 -1.58 -17.11
C TYR A 38 -3.95 -0.55 -17.41
N ASN A 39 -4.75 -0.81 -18.45
CA ASN A 39 -5.82 0.10 -18.92
C ASN A 39 -5.36 1.56 -19.14
N GLY A 40 -4.15 1.75 -19.69
CA GLY A 40 -3.60 3.08 -20.02
C GLY A 40 -3.07 3.87 -18.82
N LYS A 41 -2.83 3.20 -17.69
CA LYS A 41 -2.25 3.78 -16.47
C LYS A 41 -1.03 2.98 -16.02
N THR A 42 -0.04 3.68 -15.49
CA THR A 42 1.17 3.09 -14.91
C THR A 42 1.01 2.89 -13.40
N TYR A 43 1.35 1.70 -12.92
CA TYR A 43 1.26 1.31 -11.51
C TYR A 43 2.66 1.02 -10.96
N ILE A 44 3.03 1.68 -9.87
CA ILE A 44 4.33 1.59 -9.19
C ILE A 44 4.21 0.78 -7.90
N PHE A 45 5.28 0.07 -7.53
CA PHE A 45 5.35 -0.67 -6.27
C PHE A 45 5.38 0.29 -5.08
N LEU A 46 4.52 0.04 -4.10
CA LEU A 46 4.42 0.83 -2.87
C LEU A 46 4.94 0.07 -1.65
N GLY A 47 4.85 -1.25 -1.66
CA GLY A 47 5.32 -2.07 -0.54
C GLY A 47 4.58 -3.39 -0.47
N SER A 48 4.80 -4.13 0.61
CA SER A 48 4.00 -5.30 0.93
C SER A 48 2.72 -4.90 1.67
N SER A 49 1.73 -5.78 1.69
CA SER A 49 0.55 -5.70 2.54
C SER A 49 0.11 -7.08 3.02
N THR A 50 -0.24 -7.20 4.29
CA THR A 50 -0.72 -8.44 4.91
C THR A 50 -2.21 -8.39 5.26
N SER A 51 -2.85 -7.23 5.13
CA SER A 51 -4.21 -6.96 5.62
C SER A 51 -5.29 -6.89 4.51
N LEU A 52 -4.92 -7.08 3.25
CA LEU A 52 -5.82 -6.84 2.11
C LEU A 52 -6.71 -8.03 1.77
N GLU A 53 -8.00 -7.75 1.64
CA GLU A 53 -8.94 -8.67 1.02
C GLU A 53 -8.89 -8.55 -0.51
N LYS A 54 -8.80 -9.70 -1.17
CA LYS A 54 -8.76 -9.80 -2.62
C LYS A 54 -10.13 -9.56 -3.23
N GLY A 55 -10.18 -8.66 -4.20
CA GLY A 55 -11.30 -8.46 -5.09
C GLY A 55 -11.22 -9.34 -6.34
N LYS A 56 -11.80 -8.82 -7.43
CA LYS A 56 -11.84 -9.47 -8.73
C LYS A 56 -10.44 -9.61 -9.32
N GLN A 57 -10.19 -10.72 -10.02
CA GLN A 57 -8.98 -10.87 -10.84
C GLN A 57 -9.12 -10.10 -12.15
N LEU A 58 -8.07 -9.35 -12.49
CA LEU A 58 -8.05 -8.42 -13.62
C LEU A 58 -7.11 -8.88 -14.74
N ALA A 59 -5.94 -9.40 -14.37
CA ALA A 59 -4.92 -9.81 -15.32
C ALA A 59 -4.07 -10.94 -14.74
N TYR A 60 -3.26 -11.53 -15.61
CA TYR A 60 -2.13 -12.37 -15.26
C TYR A 60 -0.85 -11.56 -15.44
N MET A 61 0.14 -11.80 -14.58
CA MET A 61 1.46 -11.21 -14.76
C MET A 61 2.52 -12.29 -14.63
N LYS A 62 3.41 -12.34 -15.59
CA LYS A 62 4.56 -13.23 -15.57
C LYS A 62 5.75 -12.50 -14.97
N ASP A 63 6.31 -13.04 -13.88
CA ASP A 63 7.56 -12.51 -13.34
C ASP A 63 8.78 -12.96 -14.17
N GLU A 64 9.96 -12.44 -13.84
CA GLU A 64 11.22 -12.76 -14.52
C GLU A 64 11.56 -14.27 -14.48
N SER A 65 11.04 -15.00 -13.50
CA SER A 65 11.22 -16.45 -13.36
C SER A 65 10.18 -17.26 -14.14
N GLY A 66 9.25 -16.58 -14.82
CA GLY A 66 8.16 -17.19 -15.58
C GLY A 66 6.99 -17.66 -14.72
N ILE A 67 6.94 -17.30 -13.43
CA ILE A 67 5.83 -17.63 -12.54
C ILE A 67 4.67 -16.71 -12.85
N ILE A 68 3.51 -17.31 -13.11
CA ILE A 68 2.27 -16.55 -13.34
C ILE A 68 1.69 -16.14 -11.99
N THR A 69 1.68 -14.83 -11.77
CA THR A 69 1.05 -14.15 -10.65
C THR A 69 -0.28 -13.55 -11.08
N GLN A 70 -1.18 -13.31 -10.12
CA GLN A 70 -2.50 -12.72 -10.39
C GLN A 70 -2.49 -11.25 -10.00
N VAL A 71 -3.00 -10.41 -10.90
CA VAL A 71 -3.24 -8.99 -10.64
C VAL A 71 -4.71 -8.85 -10.28
N ARG A 72 -4.98 -8.32 -9.09
CA ARG A 72 -6.33 -8.26 -8.52
C ARG A 72 -6.66 -6.87 -7.99
N GLU A 73 -7.96 -6.58 -7.98
CA GLU A 73 -8.53 -5.48 -7.20
C GLU A 73 -8.34 -5.72 -5.71
N ILE A 74 -8.33 -4.65 -4.93
CA ILE A 74 -8.61 -4.71 -3.49
C ILE A 74 -10.12 -4.66 -3.30
N LYS A 75 -10.67 -5.61 -2.54
CA LYS A 75 -12.11 -5.73 -2.32
C LYS A 75 -12.66 -4.46 -1.66
N ASN A 76 -13.81 -3.98 -2.16
CA ASN A 76 -14.47 -2.74 -1.74
C ASN A 76 -13.71 -1.45 -2.06
N TYR A 77 -12.71 -1.51 -2.95
CA TYR A 77 -12.02 -0.35 -3.49
C TYR A 77 -12.17 -0.29 -5.01
N SER A 78 -12.54 0.86 -5.54
CA SER A 78 -12.75 1.02 -6.98
C SER A 78 -11.43 1.06 -7.73
N THR A 79 -11.35 0.33 -8.84
CA THR A 79 -10.17 0.24 -9.75
C THR A 79 -9.65 1.55 -10.30
N GLY A 80 -10.50 2.57 -10.39
CA GLY A 80 -10.10 3.92 -10.82
C GLY A 80 -9.33 4.71 -9.77
N GLN A 81 -9.25 4.16 -8.55
CA GLN A 81 -8.68 4.79 -7.39
C GLN A 81 -7.85 3.75 -6.63
N TRP A 82 -6.61 3.63 -7.07
CA TRP A 82 -5.46 3.52 -6.18
C TRP A 82 -4.70 2.23 -6.21
N LEU A 83 -5.22 1.00 -6.09
CA LEU A 83 -4.30 -0.11 -5.76
C LEU A 83 -4.60 -1.49 -6.34
N LEU A 84 -3.55 -2.14 -6.85
CA LEU A 84 -3.55 -3.52 -7.34
C LEU A 84 -2.66 -4.37 -6.46
N THR A 85 -2.99 -5.67 -6.39
CA THR A 85 -2.18 -6.61 -5.66
C THR A 85 -1.68 -7.78 -6.50
N ILE A 86 -0.41 -8.16 -6.27
CA ILE A 86 0.27 -9.25 -6.95
C ILE A 86 0.69 -10.32 -5.94
N SER A 87 0.32 -11.58 -6.22
CA SER A 87 0.74 -12.75 -5.45
C SER A 87 2.19 -13.11 -5.80
N LYS A 88 3.20 -12.60 -5.07
CA LYS A 88 4.57 -13.13 -5.19
C LYS A 88 4.70 -14.39 -4.32
N THR A 89 4.35 -15.55 -4.88
CA THR A 89 4.71 -16.89 -4.35
C THR A 89 4.15 -17.30 -2.96
N LEU A 90 4.50 -18.52 -2.53
CA LEU A 90 3.82 -19.43 -1.57
C LEU A 90 3.67 -18.94 -0.11
N MET A 91 4.16 -17.75 0.26
CA MET A 91 4.24 -17.31 1.66
C MET A 91 3.15 -16.30 2.09
N GLY A 92 2.30 -15.84 1.17
CA GLY A 92 1.07 -15.14 1.52
C GLY A 92 1.15 -13.61 1.58
N ASP A 93 2.33 -13.03 1.40
CA ASP A 93 2.52 -11.58 1.33
C ASP A 93 2.14 -11.02 -0.04
N TRP A 94 1.42 -9.90 -0.02
CA TRP A 94 0.86 -9.27 -1.20
C TRP A 94 1.64 -8.02 -1.54
N ALA A 95 2.17 -7.94 -2.76
CA ALA A 95 2.74 -6.69 -3.23
C ALA A 95 1.60 -5.70 -3.52
N LEU A 96 1.72 -4.49 -3.00
CA LEU A 96 0.82 -3.37 -3.16
C LEU A 96 1.38 -2.44 -4.25
N PHE A 97 0.59 -2.20 -5.27
CA PHE A 97 0.93 -1.28 -6.36
C PHE A 97 -0.09 -0.16 -6.43
N GLY A 98 0.35 1.06 -6.68
CA GLY A 98 -0.57 2.17 -6.95
C GLY A 98 -0.27 2.95 -8.20
N GLU A 99 -1.27 3.64 -8.72
CA GLU A 99 -1.10 4.49 -9.90
C GLU A 99 0.02 5.52 -9.65
N GLU A 100 0.85 5.81 -10.66
CA GLU A 100 2.05 6.67 -10.52
C GLU A 100 1.77 8.01 -9.83
N ASN A 101 0.60 8.61 -10.08
CA ASN A 101 0.18 9.90 -9.52
C ASN A 101 -0.64 9.73 -8.22
N ILE A 102 -0.39 8.66 -7.45
CA ILE A 102 -1.11 8.45 -6.20
C ILE A 102 -0.78 9.54 -5.17
N GLU A 103 -1.77 10.28 -4.67
CA GLU A 103 -1.52 11.31 -3.65
C GLU A 103 -1.58 10.74 -2.23
N TYR A 104 -2.48 9.79 -1.97
CA TYR A 104 -2.74 9.24 -0.64
C TYR A 104 -2.93 7.73 -0.66
N ILE A 105 -2.44 7.06 0.38
CA ILE A 105 -2.62 5.62 0.60
C ILE A 105 -3.48 5.43 1.86
N PRO A 106 -4.59 4.68 1.79
CA PRO A 106 -5.35 4.31 2.97
C PRO A 106 -4.49 3.53 3.98
N TYR A 107 -4.41 4.02 5.22
CA TYR A 107 -3.53 3.48 6.26
C TYR A 107 -3.76 2.00 6.51
N LYS A 108 -5.01 1.55 6.43
CA LYS A 108 -5.36 0.13 6.66
C LYS A 108 -4.65 -0.84 5.72
N PHE A 109 -4.18 -0.39 4.56
CA PHE A 109 -3.43 -1.20 3.60
C PHE A 109 -1.98 -1.41 4.02
N THR A 110 -1.46 -0.55 4.88
CA THR A 110 -0.07 -0.54 5.32
C THR A 110 0.04 -0.81 6.82
N LYS A 111 -1.10 -0.79 7.52
CA LYS A 111 -1.27 -1.09 8.94
C LYS A 111 -0.84 -2.54 9.19
N GLY A 112 0.22 -2.70 9.99
CA GLY A 112 0.89 -3.99 10.23
C GLY A 112 2.25 -4.11 9.55
N ASN A 113 2.50 -3.35 8.48
CA ASN A 113 3.81 -3.30 7.84
C ASN A 113 4.61 -2.07 8.24
N ILE A 114 3.93 -0.98 8.65
CA ILE A 114 4.57 0.20 9.22
C ILE A 114 4.85 -0.07 10.70
N LYS A 115 6.11 0.12 11.11
CA LYS A 115 6.58 -0.01 12.49
C LYS A 115 5.97 1.10 13.35
N GLU A 116 5.00 0.71 14.17
CA GLU A 116 4.34 1.61 15.10
C GLU A 116 5.17 1.76 16.39
N TYR A 117 5.66 2.97 16.67
CA TYR A 117 6.40 3.24 17.90
C TYR A 117 5.43 3.50 19.05
N LYS A 118 5.63 2.84 20.19
CA LYS A 118 4.80 3.03 21.39
C LYS A 118 4.91 4.43 22.02
N GLN A 119 5.88 5.22 21.58
CA GLN A 119 6.07 6.57 22.09
C GLN A 119 5.07 7.51 21.41
N THR A 120 4.05 7.90 22.18
CA THR A 120 3.04 8.89 21.78
C THR A 120 3.15 10.15 22.63
N PHE A 121 2.48 11.22 22.19
CA PHE A 121 2.24 12.39 23.01
C PHE A 121 0.87 13.00 22.71
N THR A 122 0.35 13.79 23.64
CA THR A 122 -0.90 14.53 23.46
C THR A 122 -0.62 16.01 23.16
N PHE A 123 -1.26 16.56 22.13
CA PHE A 123 -1.23 17.99 21.80
C PHE A 123 -2.60 18.44 21.29
N LYS A 124 -3.14 19.53 21.85
CA LYS A 124 -4.51 20.02 21.58
C LYS A 124 -5.56 18.89 21.66
N ASP A 125 -5.51 18.10 22.74
CA ASP A 125 -6.42 16.97 23.03
C ASP A 125 -6.41 15.81 22.01
N LYS A 126 -5.38 15.75 21.15
CA LYS A 126 -5.17 14.65 20.19
C LYS A 126 -3.90 13.90 20.48
N GLU A 127 -3.92 12.59 20.26
CA GLU A 127 -2.76 11.71 20.45
C GLU A 127 -2.01 11.51 19.14
N PHE A 128 -0.71 11.80 19.18
CA PHE A 128 0.19 11.70 18.05
C PHE A 128 1.22 10.60 18.28
N GLN A 129 1.52 9.85 17.22
CA GLN A 129 2.49 8.76 17.20
C GLN A 129 3.61 9.05 16.22
N LEU A 130 4.83 8.66 16.58
CA LEU A 130 5.99 8.75 15.71
C LEU A 130 5.78 7.85 14.49
N PHE A 131 5.84 8.44 13.31
CA PHE A 131 5.58 7.77 12.03
C PHE A 131 6.88 7.50 11.26
N SER A 132 7.74 8.50 11.14
CA SER A 132 9.02 8.41 10.42
C SER A 132 10.00 9.51 10.79
N THR A 133 11.20 9.48 10.22
CA THR A 133 12.01 10.69 10.04
C THR A 133 11.38 11.59 8.98
N ALA A 134 11.36 12.90 9.22
CA ALA A 134 10.85 13.84 8.23
C ALA A 134 11.72 13.82 6.95
N PRO A 135 11.11 13.87 5.75
CA PRO A 135 11.82 14.07 4.49
C PRO A 135 12.71 15.31 4.53
N SER A 136 13.90 15.25 3.91
CA SER A 136 14.84 16.38 3.90
C SER A 136 14.33 17.62 3.16
N ASN A 137 13.42 17.43 2.21
CA ASN A 137 12.76 18.46 1.41
C ASN A 137 11.46 18.97 2.04
N LEU A 138 11.09 18.49 3.24
CA LEU A 138 9.85 18.88 3.89
C LEU A 138 9.95 20.33 4.43
N GLU A 139 9.06 21.21 3.97
CA GLU A 139 9.05 22.61 4.40
C GLU A 139 8.42 22.75 5.80
N VAL A 140 9.29 23.02 6.78
CA VAL A 140 8.90 23.24 8.18
C VAL A 140 8.58 24.72 8.37
N GLN A 141 7.35 25.03 8.78
CA GLN A 141 6.90 26.42 8.89
C GLN A 141 7.17 27.01 10.28
N SER A 142 6.20 26.87 11.19
CA SER A 142 6.16 27.63 12.44
C SER A 142 6.19 26.72 13.65
N LYS A 143 6.92 27.14 14.68
CA LYS A 143 6.85 26.50 16.00
C LYS A 143 5.49 26.81 16.61
N ILE A 144 4.73 25.78 16.94
CA ILE A 144 3.38 25.91 17.53
C ILE A 144 3.29 25.43 18.98
N GLY A 145 4.36 24.84 19.51
CA GLY A 145 4.37 24.38 20.89
C GLY A 145 5.66 23.70 21.32
N ASP A 146 5.65 23.24 22.57
CA ASP A 146 6.67 22.38 23.16
C ASP A 146 5.98 21.20 23.87
N VAL A 147 6.62 20.05 23.87
CA VAL A 147 6.15 18.84 24.57
C VAL A 147 7.34 18.11 25.21
N THR A 148 7.09 17.44 26.32
CA THR A 148 8.09 16.58 26.97
C THR A 148 7.76 15.13 26.67
N ILE A 149 8.68 14.41 26.03
CA ILE A 149 8.53 12.99 25.70
C ILE A 149 9.76 12.27 26.23
N ALA A 150 9.56 11.18 26.99
CA ALA A 150 10.65 10.45 27.65
C ALA A 150 11.63 11.35 28.42
N GLN A 151 11.10 12.33 29.17
CA GLN A 151 11.85 13.34 29.93
C GLN A 151 12.66 14.34 29.08
N GLU A 152 12.51 14.32 27.76
CA GLU A 152 13.19 15.25 26.86
C GLU A 152 12.21 16.32 26.36
N LYS A 153 12.62 17.59 26.43
CA LYS A 153 11.85 18.71 25.88
C LYS A 153 12.06 18.79 24.37
N ASN A 154 10.96 18.77 23.63
CA ASN A 154 10.92 18.85 22.18
C ASN A 154 10.05 20.03 21.74
N SER A 155 10.35 20.59 20.56
CA SER A 155 9.52 21.63 19.94
C SER A 155 8.67 21.03 18.82
N ILE A 156 7.42 21.50 18.72
CA ILE A 156 6.41 21.07 17.75
C ILE A 156 6.31 22.11 16.63
N PHE A 157 6.26 21.66 15.38
CA PHE A 157 6.16 22.49 14.18
C PHE A 157 5.04 22.03 13.24
N THR A 158 4.47 22.98 12.51
CA THR A 158 3.57 22.72 11.37
C THR A 158 4.35 22.40 10.10
N ILE A 159 3.63 21.80 9.15
CA ILE A 159 4.12 21.41 7.82
C ILE A 159 3.31 22.16 6.78
N GLU A 160 3.96 22.79 5.80
CA GLU A 160 3.25 23.46 4.72
C GLU A 160 2.37 22.49 3.92
N GLY A 161 1.14 22.89 3.59
CA GLY A 161 0.22 22.08 2.79
C GLY A 161 -0.48 20.96 3.54
N TYR A 162 -0.18 20.74 4.83
CA TYR A 162 -0.78 19.66 5.63
C TYR A 162 -1.59 20.17 6.81
N ASN A 163 -2.61 19.40 7.17
CA ASN A 163 -3.46 19.67 8.31
C ASN A 163 -2.69 19.45 9.62
N GLU A 164 -2.48 20.52 10.39
CA GLU A 164 -1.81 20.47 11.70
C GLU A 164 -2.52 19.59 12.74
N GLU A 165 -3.80 19.29 12.51
CA GLU A 165 -4.56 18.37 13.35
C GLU A 165 -4.22 16.89 13.09
N GLN A 166 -3.51 16.59 12.00
CA GLN A 166 -3.20 15.24 11.55
C GLN A 166 -1.70 14.99 11.50
N TRP A 167 -0.91 15.98 11.09
CA TRP A 167 0.52 15.83 10.85
C TRP A 167 1.32 16.92 11.54
N LEU A 168 2.34 16.51 12.29
CA LEU A 168 3.21 17.39 13.05
C LEU A 168 4.67 16.99 12.88
N ILE A 169 5.55 17.96 13.02
CA ILE A 169 6.99 17.71 13.13
C ILE A 169 7.44 17.94 14.55
N LEU A 170 8.25 17.02 15.06
CA LEU A 170 8.95 17.15 16.32
C LEU A 170 10.47 17.21 16.10
N THR A 171 11.17 18.05 16.84
CA THR A 171 12.64 18.07 16.81
C THR A 171 13.26 18.06 18.20
N LYS A 172 14.31 17.25 18.31
CA LYS A 172 15.30 17.30 19.39
C LYS A 172 16.45 18.20 18.92
N ASN A 173 16.59 19.36 19.55
CA ASN A 173 17.73 20.27 19.38
C ASN A 173 18.03 20.76 17.94
N LYS A 174 17.01 21.10 17.14
CA LYS A 174 17.09 21.72 15.79
C LYS A 174 17.86 20.92 14.71
N LYS A 175 18.32 19.69 14.99
CA LYS A 175 19.18 18.92 14.06
C LYS A 175 18.51 17.70 13.43
N LYS A 176 17.45 17.17 14.05
CA LYS A 176 16.67 16.04 13.51
C LYS A 176 15.19 16.34 13.62
N TYR A 177 14.47 16.14 12.53
CA TYR A 177 13.03 16.32 12.44
C TYR A 177 12.37 14.96 12.28
N TYR A 178 11.34 14.73 13.09
CA TYR A 178 10.58 13.50 13.15
C TYR A 178 9.14 13.81 12.79
N LEU A 179 8.56 13.02 11.91
CA LEU A 179 7.18 13.15 11.48
C LEU A 179 6.29 12.36 12.43
N TYR A 180 5.27 13.01 12.95
CA TYR A 180 4.25 12.41 13.80
C TYR A 180 2.89 12.52 13.11
N LYS A 181 2.10 11.45 13.23
CA LYS A 181 0.72 11.41 12.76
C LYS A 181 -0.24 11.30 13.94
N GLU A 182 -1.44 11.86 13.80
CA GLU A 182 -2.53 11.60 14.72
C GLU A 182 -3.01 10.14 14.55
N LEU A 183 -3.38 9.48 15.66
CA LEU A 183 -3.66 8.04 15.67
C LEU A 183 -4.83 7.62 14.77
N ASN A 184 -5.78 8.52 14.50
CA ASN A 184 -6.97 8.26 13.68
C ASN A 184 -6.81 8.73 12.23
N VAL A 185 -5.61 9.08 11.79
CA VAL A 185 -5.33 9.38 10.38
C VAL A 185 -5.45 8.10 9.55
N ASP A 186 -6.50 8.07 8.72
CA ASP A 186 -6.85 6.95 7.85
C ASP A 186 -6.21 7.02 6.45
N GLU A 187 -5.64 8.17 6.06
CA GLU A 187 -5.00 8.39 4.77
C GLU A 187 -3.60 8.99 4.96
N ILE A 188 -2.60 8.35 4.35
CA ILE A 188 -1.21 8.78 4.43
C ILE A 188 -0.81 9.42 3.10
N PRO A 189 -0.30 10.66 3.10
CA PRO A 189 0.32 11.26 1.92
C PRO A 189 1.44 10.36 1.37
N ILE A 190 1.46 10.14 0.06
CA ILE A 190 2.45 9.26 -0.59
C ILE A 190 3.88 9.66 -0.23
N GLU A 191 4.14 10.96 -0.13
CA GLU A 191 5.47 11.46 0.20
C GLU A 191 5.89 11.06 1.60
N PHE A 192 4.99 11.03 2.58
CA PHE A 192 5.30 10.58 3.93
C PHE A 192 5.47 9.08 3.98
N TYR A 193 4.62 8.36 3.25
CA TYR A 193 4.66 6.90 3.18
C TYR A 193 6.01 6.37 2.67
N LYS A 194 6.62 7.02 1.67
CA LYS A 194 7.95 6.63 1.13
C LYS A 194 9.07 6.65 2.18
N TYR A 195 8.89 7.36 3.30
CA TYR A 195 9.86 7.41 4.40
C TYR A 195 9.37 6.67 5.66
N ALA A 196 8.20 6.02 5.61
CA ALA A 196 7.69 5.24 6.72
C ALA A 196 8.69 4.14 7.10
N TRP A 197 8.83 3.86 8.39
CA TRP A 197 9.60 2.72 8.83
C TRP A 197 8.77 1.44 8.69
N PHE A 198 9.29 0.45 7.97
CA PHE A 198 8.63 -0.83 7.78
C PHE A 198 9.24 -1.92 8.67
N GLU A 199 8.43 -2.89 9.12
CA GLU A 199 8.85 -3.98 10.02
C GLU A 199 9.98 -4.85 9.44
N GLU A 200 10.05 -4.99 8.11
CA GLU A 200 11.04 -5.83 7.41
C GLU A 200 12.40 -5.16 7.19
N ASN A 201 12.53 -3.85 7.43
CA ASN A 201 13.77 -3.09 7.14
C ASN A 201 14.88 -3.24 8.20
N GLU A 202 14.80 -4.21 9.13
CA GLU A 202 15.92 -4.53 10.05
C GLU A 202 17.05 -5.34 9.38
N GLY A 203 16.97 -5.61 8.07
CA GLY A 203 17.95 -6.39 7.32
C GLY A 203 18.92 -5.64 6.41
N ILE A 204 18.76 -4.33 6.16
CA ILE A 204 19.69 -3.56 5.31
C ILE A 204 20.06 -2.26 6.03
N GLN A 205 20.95 -2.39 7.02
CA GLN A 205 21.97 -1.38 7.27
C GLN A 205 23.23 -1.89 6.57
N GLU A 206 23.57 -1.30 5.43
CA GLU A 206 24.97 -1.14 5.06
C GLU A 206 25.24 0.35 4.88
N GLU A 207 26.46 0.71 5.26
CA GLU A 207 26.92 1.96 5.86
C GLU A 207 26.92 3.22 4.97
#